data_AF-A0A6I0ESX3-F1
#
_entry.id   AF-A0A6I0ESX3-F1
#
_cell.length_a   1.000
_cell.length_b   1.000
_cell.length_c   1.000
_cell.angle_alpha   90.00
_cell.angle_beta   90.00
_cell.angle_gamma   90.00
#
_symmetry.space_group_name_H-M   'P 1'
#
loop_
_entity.id
_entity.type
_entity.pdbx_description
1 polymer ?
#
loop_
_entity_poly.entity_id
_entity_poly.type
_entity_poly.pdbx_seq_one_letter_code
_entity_poly.pdbx_strand_id
1 'polypeptide(L)'
;MLARCCAPVLLRSVRVAMRASRFALLLLGAVAALMAVYQPAVAEGFFSRLLGWGRSQPVERRMEPPTFHFGYGGQRFEYGRGFSDYGWPQDYARYRTLCVRTCDGFYFPISDNVGRERLYQDARTCTARCDGEAQLYYYPLNGGGVETMVDMGGRPYAQMPNAFLYRKTLVAGCTCKPAPWSAEAAARHQGYKDEARALAEMGSDRDQRYAGPRGDGGEIEAYLMREGGAPQQTPWDGGVRRY
;
A
#
# COMPACT_ATOMS: atom_id res chain seq x y z
N MET A 1 -72.58 -36.16 -80.89
CA MET A 1 -71.10 -36.24 -80.98
C MET A 1 -70.57 -34.80 -81.04
N LEU A 2 -69.70 -34.46 -80.08
CA LEU A 2 -68.50 -33.57 -80.14
C LEU A 2 -68.62 -32.20 -80.87
N ALA A 3 -68.06 -31.07 -80.45
CA ALA A 3 -67.23 -30.62 -79.33
C ALA A 3 -66.86 -29.12 -79.56
N ARG A 4 -66.16 -28.49 -78.59
CA ARG A 4 -65.23 -27.31 -78.69
C ARG A 4 -65.84 -25.90 -78.61
N CYS A 5 -65.25 -24.86 -77.99
CA CYS A 5 -64.03 -24.55 -77.18
C CYS A 5 -64.22 -23.10 -76.65
N CYS A 6 -64.06 -22.72 -75.36
CA CYS A 6 -62.88 -22.37 -74.52
C CYS A 6 -61.87 -21.26 -74.94
N ALA A 7 -61.91 -20.11 -74.20
CA ALA A 7 -60.83 -19.31 -73.55
C ALA A 7 -59.86 -18.42 -74.40
N PRO A 8 -58.96 -17.54 -73.84
CA PRO A 8 -58.85 -16.84 -72.51
C PRO A 8 -58.41 -15.33 -72.58
N VAL A 9 -58.67 -14.49 -71.54
CA VAL A 9 -58.04 -13.13 -71.41
C VAL A 9 -57.36 -12.85 -70.05
N LEU A 10 -57.61 -13.63 -68.99
CA LEU A 10 -57.25 -13.23 -67.61
C LEU A 10 -55.83 -13.59 -67.10
N LEU A 11 -54.94 -14.17 -67.90
CA LEU A 11 -53.63 -14.69 -67.42
C LEU A 11 -52.45 -13.69 -67.45
N ARG A 12 -52.64 -12.47 -67.98
CA ARG A 12 -51.51 -11.55 -68.24
C ARG A 12 -51.14 -10.64 -67.06
N SER A 13 -52.09 -10.27 -66.21
CA SER A 13 -51.91 -9.31 -65.10
C SER A 13 -51.15 -9.89 -63.89
N VAL A 14 -51.34 -11.17 -63.58
CA VAL A 14 -50.69 -11.83 -62.42
C VAL A 14 -49.17 -12.00 -62.62
N ARG A 15 -48.70 -12.11 -63.88
CA ARG A 15 -47.28 -12.32 -64.18
C ARG A 15 -46.41 -11.07 -64.00
N VAL A 16 -46.99 -9.87 -64.06
CA VAL A 16 -46.26 -8.60 -63.91
C VAL A 16 -45.95 -8.32 -62.43
N ALA A 17 -46.92 -8.52 -61.53
CA ALA A 17 -46.74 -8.31 -60.09
C ALA A 17 -45.69 -9.27 -59.47
N MET A 18 -45.67 -10.53 -59.91
CA MET A 18 -44.71 -11.53 -59.41
C MET A 18 -43.26 -11.25 -59.87
N ARG A 19 -43.06 -10.65 -61.05
CA ARG A 19 -41.72 -10.29 -61.53
C ARG A 19 -41.16 -9.08 -60.77
N ALA A 20 -41.98 -8.06 -60.52
CA ALA A 20 -41.56 -6.89 -59.74
C ALA A 20 -41.14 -7.25 -58.29
N SER A 21 -41.85 -8.19 -57.66
CA SER A 21 -41.52 -8.68 -56.31
C SER A 21 -40.19 -9.44 -56.25
N ARG A 22 -39.86 -10.24 -57.28
CA ARG A 22 -38.59 -10.96 -57.36
C ARG A 22 -37.40 -10.02 -57.59
N PHE A 23 -37.57 -8.97 -58.41
CA PHE A 23 -36.53 -7.96 -58.59
C PHE A 23 -36.30 -7.13 -57.32
N ALA A 24 -37.35 -6.79 -56.58
CA ALA A 24 -37.23 -6.08 -55.30
C ALA A 24 -36.49 -6.91 -54.24
N LEU A 25 -36.78 -8.21 -54.13
CA LEU A 25 -36.08 -9.12 -53.21
C LEU A 25 -34.62 -9.36 -53.61
N LEU A 26 -34.32 -9.46 -54.91
CA LEU A 26 -32.94 -9.57 -55.39
C LEU A 26 -32.13 -8.28 -55.16
N LEU A 27 -32.74 -7.10 -55.34
CA LEU A 27 -32.08 -5.82 -55.06
C LEU A 27 -31.83 -5.63 -53.55
N LEU A 28 -32.78 -5.98 -52.68
CA LEU A 28 -32.58 -5.94 -51.23
C LEU A 28 -31.48 -6.91 -50.77
N GLY A 29 -31.44 -8.12 -51.33
CA GLY A 29 -30.37 -9.09 -51.07
C GLY A 29 -28.99 -8.59 -51.53
N ALA A 30 -28.92 -7.95 -52.71
CA ALA A 30 -27.67 -7.39 -53.23
C ALA A 30 -27.16 -6.20 -52.39
N VAL A 31 -28.05 -5.33 -51.91
CA VAL A 31 -27.68 -4.20 -51.03
C VAL A 31 -27.23 -4.69 -49.66
N ALA A 32 -27.90 -5.70 -49.09
CA ALA A 32 -27.47 -6.32 -47.82
C ALA A 32 -26.09 -7.01 -47.96
N ALA A 33 -25.82 -7.66 -49.09
CA ALA A 33 -24.51 -8.24 -49.40
C ALA A 33 -23.43 -7.17 -49.58
N LEU A 34 -23.75 -6.02 -50.20
CA LEU A 34 -22.81 -4.90 -50.34
C LEU A 34 -22.48 -4.24 -48.99
N MET A 35 -23.44 -4.15 -48.07
CA MET A 35 -23.20 -3.59 -46.73
C MET A 35 -22.42 -4.55 -45.81
N ALA A 36 -22.53 -5.87 -46.02
CA ALA A 36 -21.75 -6.86 -45.26
C ALA A 36 -20.26 -6.92 -45.65
N VAL A 37 -19.88 -6.34 -46.80
CA VAL A 37 -18.48 -6.23 -47.26
C VAL A 37 -17.83 -4.90 -46.84
N TYR A 38 -18.61 -3.96 -46.29
CA TYR A 38 -18.08 -2.70 -45.77
C TYR A 38 -17.48 -2.89 -44.37
N GLN A 39 -16.40 -3.66 -44.29
CA GLN A 39 -15.42 -3.46 -43.23
C GLN A 39 -14.65 -2.18 -43.56
N PRO A 40 -14.54 -1.17 -42.67
CA PRO A 40 -13.58 -0.10 -42.86
C PRO A 40 -12.18 -0.71 -42.70
N ALA A 41 -11.66 -1.29 -43.78
CA ALA A 41 -10.28 -1.70 -43.86
C ALA A 41 -9.43 -0.43 -43.89
N VAL A 42 -8.92 -0.03 -42.73
CA VAL A 42 -7.86 0.98 -42.66
C VAL A 42 -6.61 0.29 -43.24
N ALA A 43 -6.26 0.62 -44.48
CA ALA A 43 -5.00 0.18 -45.05
C ALA A 43 -3.89 1.01 -44.40
N GLU A 44 -3.29 0.52 -43.30
CA GLU A 44 -1.99 1.03 -42.85
C GLU A 44 -0.93 0.60 -43.86
N GLY A 45 -0.70 1.44 -44.88
CA GLY A 45 0.35 1.22 -45.85
C GLY A 45 1.71 1.09 -45.16
N PHE A 46 2.48 0.07 -45.54
CA PHE A 46 3.86 -0.19 -45.09
C PHE A 46 4.75 1.07 -45.10
N PHE A 47 4.60 1.93 -46.11
CA PHE A 47 5.36 3.18 -46.23
C PHE A 47 4.98 4.22 -45.15
N SER A 48 3.78 4.17 -44.60
CA SER A 48 3.33 5.05 -43.52
C SER A 48 4.05 4.75 -42.20
N ARG A 49 4.49 3.50 -41.99
CA ARG A 49 5.36 3.11 -40.87
C ARG A 49 6.83 3.41 -41.15
N LEU A 50 7.28 3.36 -42.41
CA LEU A 50 8.66 3.62 -42.79
C LEU A 50 9.02 5.11 -42.73
N LEU A 51 8.09 6.00 -43.10
CA LEU A 51 8.36 7.43 -43.22
C LEU A 51 7.87 8.25 -42.01
N GLY A 52 7.32 7.62 -40.96
CA GLY A 52 7.09 8.26 -39.65
C GLY A 52 6.09 9.43 -39.59
N TRP A 53 5.33 9.69 -40.66
CA TRP A 53 4.37 10.82 -40.72
C TRP A 53 2.92 10.41 -40.38
N GLY A 54 2.71 9.16 -39.95
CA GLY A 54 1.41 8.68 -39.50
C GLY A 54 1.07 9.21 -38.10
N ARG A 55 -0.11 9.82 -37.96
CA ARG A 55 -0.70 10.25 -36.68
C ARG A 55 -0.57 9.13 -35.65
N SER A 56 0.31 9.32 -34.67
CA SER A 56 0.32 8.50 -33.46
C SER A 56 -1.01 8.74 -32.75
N GLN A 57 -1.98 7.82 -32.93
CA GLN A 57 -2.88 7.60 -31.80
C GLN A 57 -1.97 7.23 -30.63
N PRO A 58 -2.09 7.86 -29.46
CA PRO A 58 -1.48 7.29 -28.29
C PRO A 58 -2.13 5.91 -28.19
N VAL A 59 -1.36 4.86 -28.51
CA VAL A 59 -1.61 3.56 -27.91
C VAL A 59 -1.40 3.85 -26.45
N GLU A 60 -2.47 4.26 -25.80
CA GLU A 60 -2.66 4.07 -24.38
C GLU A 60 -2.59 2.56 -24.26
N ARG A 61 -1.35 2.05 -24.19
CA ARG A 61 -1.08 0.80 -23.53
C ARG A 61 -1.78 1.02 -22.22
N ARG A 62 -2.96 0.44 -22.08
CA ARG A 62 -3.43 -0.05 -20.80
C ARG A 62 -2.28 -0.91 -20.35
N MET A 63 -1.35 -0.29 -19.64
CA MET A 63 -0.33 -0.98 -18.90
C MET A 63 -1.19 -1.71 -17.89
N GLU A 64 -1.50 -2.97 -18.19
CA GLU A 64 -2.13 -3.83 -17.20
C GLU A 64 -1.23 -3.70 -15.96
N PRO A 65 -1.79 -3.29 -14.80
CA PRO A 65 -1.00 -3.22 -13.59
C PRO A 65 -0.36 -4.60 -13.40
N PRO A 66 0.91 -4.69 -13.00
CA PRO A 66 1.58 -5.98 -12.85
C PRO A 66 0.74 -6.86 -11.95
N THR A 67 0.10 -7.88 -12.53
CA THR A 67 -0.62 -8.89 -11.78
C THR A 67 0.42 -9.83 -11.21
N PHE A 68 0.83 -9.57 -9.97
CA PHE A 68 1.63 -10.53 -9.22
C PHE A 68 0.74 -11.74 -8.92
N HIS A 69 0.96 -12.82 -9.66
CA HIS A 69 0.31 -14.09 -9.42
C HIS A 69 0.91 -14.73 -8.17
N PHE A 70 0.27 -14.48 -7.02
CA PHE A 70 0.48 -15.29 -5.82
C PHE A 70 -0.17 -16.65 -6.09
N GLY A 71 0.61 -17.61 -6.59
CA GLY A 71 0.13 -18.92 -6.97
C GLY A 71 -0.35 -19.72 -5.76
N TYR A 72 -1.65 -20.02 -5.69
CA TYR A 72 -2.24 -21.37 -5.69
C TYR A 72 -3.77 -21.22 -5.60
N GLY A 73 -4.49 -21.81 -6.56
CA GLY A 73 -5.95 -22.01 -6.44
C GLY A 73 -6.85 -21.31 -7.47
N GLY A 74 -6.34 -20.75 -8.57
CA GLY A 74 -7.18 -20.32 -9.70
C GLY A 74 -8.24 -19.26 -9.40
N GLN A 75 -8.23 -18.67 -8.19
CA GLN A 75 -9.09 -17.57 -7.85
C GLN A 75 -8.56 -16.34 -8.56
N ARG A 76 -9.19 -16.01 -9.68
CA ARG A 76 -9.16 -14.66 -10.24
C ARG A 76 -9.75 -13.76 -9.15
N PHE A 77 -8.92 -13.17 -8.31
CA PHE A 77 -9.34 -12.05 -7.48
C PHE A 77 -9.70 -10.95 -8.47
N GLU A 78 -10.98 -10.89 -8.82
CA GLU A 78 -11.56 -9.75 -9.51
C GLU A 78 -11.38 -8.58 -8.55
N TYR A 79 -10.33 -7.78 -8.79
CA TYR A 79 -10.15 -6.49 -8.13
C TYR A 79 -11.35 -5.63 -8.54
N GLY A 80 -12.43 -5.79 -7.77
CA GLY A 80 -13.68 -5.10 -7.94
C GLY A 80 -13.44 -3.60 -7.79
N ARG A 81 -13.63 -2.91 -8.90
CA ARG A 81 -13.94 -1.47 -9.05
C ARG A 81 -13.60 -0.58 -7.85
N GLY A 82 -12.56 0.22 -8.02
CA GLY A 82 -12.39 1.45 -7.27
C GLY A 82 -11.11 2.17 -7.65
N PHE A 83 -11.18 3.03 -8.66
CA PHE A 83 -10.25 4.16 -8.70
C PHE A 83 -10.64 5.10 -7.55
N SER A 84 -9.67 5.64 -6.81
CA SER A 84 -9.93 6.77 -5.92
C SER A 84 -10.43 7.96 -6.73
N ASP A 85 -11.13 8.91 -6.09
CA ASP A 85 -11.48 10.20 -6.70
C ASP A 85 -10.26 10.92 -7.33
N TYR A 86 -9.05 10.57 -6.86
CA TYR A 86 -7.75 11.04 -7.37
C TYR A 86 -7.09 10.15 -8.44
N GLY A 87 -7.77 9.18 -9.04
CA GLY A 87 -7.27 8.43 -10.19
C GLY A 87 -6.21 7.34 -9.93
N TRP A 88 -5.99 6.92 -8.68
CA TRP A 88 -5.11 5.79 -8.35
C TRP A 88 -5.89 4.47 -8.18
N PRO A 89 -5.36 3.32 -8.68
CA PRO A 89 -5.91 2.01 -8.35
C PRO A 89 -5.88 1.82 -6.84
N GLN A 90 -7.06 1.72 -6.21
CA GLN A 90 -7.13 1.45 -4.78
C GLN A 90 -6.87 -0.02 -4.54
N ASP A 91 -5.60 -0.32 -4.27
CA ASP A 91 -5.22 -1.59 -3.67
C ASP A 91 -5.62 -1.55 -2.19
N TYR A 92 -6.87 -1.90 -1.90
CA TYR A 92 -7.35 -2.06 -0.53
C TYR A 92 -6.73 -3.27 0.18
N ALA A 93 -5.87 -4.03 -0.50
CA ALA A 93 -5.14 -5.12 0.13
C ALA A 93 -4.24 -4.54 1.23
N ARG A 94 -4.33 -5.19 2.39
CA ARG A 94 -3.48 -4.91 3.53
C ARG A 94 -2.39 -5.96 3.56
N TYR A 95 -1.19 -5.51 3.84
CA TYR A 95 0.02 -6.32 3.77
C TYR A 95 0.60 -6.55 5.16
N ARG A 96 1.23 -7.70 5.31
CA ARG A 96 2.23 -7.93 6.36
C ARG A 96 3.61 -7.76 5.74
N THR A 97 4.50 -7.04 6.41
CA THR A 97 5.87 -6.83 5.97
C THR A 97 6.86 -7.48 6.92
N LEU A 98 7.83 -8.17 6.34
CA LEU A 98 8.83 -8.97 7.02
C LEU A 98 10.20 -8.56 6.51
N CYS A 99 11.14 -8.35 7.42
CA CYS A 99 12.53 -8.16 7.07
C CYS A 99 13.22 -9.52 7.07
N VAL A 100 13.84 -9.87 5.95
CA VAL A 100 14.54 -11.13 5.74
C VAL A 100 16.03 -10.85 5.69
N ARG A 101 16.81 -11.58 6.47
CA ARG A 101 18.26 -11.55 6.39
C ARG A 101 18.74 -12.46 5.26
N THR A 102 19.55 -11.94 4.34
CA THR A 102 19.93 -12.65 3.12
C THR A 102 21.06 -13.66 3.31
N CYS A 103 21.61 -13.82 4.52
CA CYS A 103 22.70 -14.77 4.78
C CYS A 103 22.23 -16.12 5.36
N ASP A 104 21.06 -16.19 6.00
CA ASP A 104 20.44 -17.45 6.47
C ASP A 104 18.91 -17.53 6.29
N GLY A 105 18.30 -16.52 5.68
CA GLY A 105 16.86 -16.46 5.48
C GLY A 105 16.05 -16.27 6.75
N PHE A 106 16.63 -15.89 7.88
CA PHE A 106 15.83 -15.55 9.05
C PHE A 106 14.93 -14.34 8.75
N TYR A 107 13.68 -14.36 9.22
CA TYR A 107 12.74 -13.25 9.03
C TYR A 107 12.12 -12.77 10.34
N PHE A 108 11.85 -11.47 10.42
CA PHE A 108 11.16 -10.85 11.54
C PHE A 108 10.18 -9.77 11.07
N PRO A 109 9.05 -9.53 11.79
CA PRO A 109 8.04 -8.56 11.38
C PRO A 109 8.56 -7.11 11.47
N ILE A 110 8.18 -6.31 10.47
CA ILE A 110 8.36 -4.85 10.48
C ILE A 110 7.03 -4.19 10.81
N SER A 111 6.02 -4.41 9.97
CA SER A 111 4.69 -3.85 10.13
C SER A 111 3.61 -4.86 9.77
N ASP A 112 2.47 -4.76 10.44
CA ASP A 112 1.28 -5.55 10.18
C ASP A 112 0.16 -4.63 9.68
N ASN A 113 -0.68 -5.13 8.78
CA ASN A 113 -1.86 -4.42 8.29
C ASN A 113 -1.53 -3.04 7.70
N VAL A 114 -0.58 -2.97 6.76
CA VAL A 114 -0.18 -1.72 6.08
C VAL A 114 -0.61 -1.71 4.62
N GLY A 115 -0.83 -0.52 4.05
CA GLY A 115 -1.04 -0.38 2.61
C GLY A 115 0.28 -0.37 1.84
N ARG A 116 0.19 -0.44 0.51
CA ARG A 116 1.33 -0.52 -0.40
C ARG A 116 2.26 0.70 -0.30
N GLU A 117 1.70 1.86 0.05
CA GLU A 117 2.42 3.11 0.28
C GLU A 117 3.47 3.03 1.40
N ARG A 118 3.29 2.13 2.37
CA ARG A 118 4.21 1.96 3.51
C ARG A 118 5.43 1.10 3.17
N LEU A 119 5.38 0.29 2.11
CA LEU A 119 6.40 -0.72 1.81
C LEU A 119 7.80 -0.13 1.66
N TYR A 120 7.94 1.04 1.03
CA TYR A 120 9.25 1.70 0.91
C TYR A 120 9.82 2.16 2.26
N GLN A 121 8.95 2.62 3.17
CA GLN A 121 9.38 3.00 4.51
C GLN A 121 9.78 1.77 5.34
N ASP A 122 9.01 0.69 5.21
CA ASP A 122 9.32 -0.58 5.86
C ASP A 122 10.63 -1.16 5.32
N ALA A 123 10.92 -1.01 4.03
CA ALA A 123 12.17 -1.46 3.43
C ALA A 123 13.38 -0.74 4.00
N ARG A 124 13.30 0.59 4.17
CA ARG A 124 14.34 1.37 4.86
C ARG A 124 14.48 0.97 6.32
N THR A 125 13.36 0.67 6.98
CA THR A 125 13.36 0.22 8.38
C THR A 125 14.02 -1.15 8.52
N CYS A 126 13.76 -2.06 7.57
CA CYS A 126 14.38 -3.38 7.50
C CYS A 126 15.91 -3.26 7.37
N THR A 127 16.39 -2.52 6.37
CA THR A 127 17.84 -2.36 6.18
C THR A 127 18.49 -1.63 7.34
N ALA A 128 17.85 -0.61 7.92
CA ALA A 128 18.40 0.11 9.08
C ALA A 128 18.50 -0.74 10.36
N ARG A 129 17.80 -1.88 10.44
CA ARG A 129 17.85 -2.79 11.59
C ARG A 129 19.00 -3.80 11.52
N CYS A 130 19.64 -3.95 10.36
CA CYS A 130 20.71 -4.92 10.16
C CYS A 130 21.93 -4.18 9.61
N ASP A 131 23.11 -4.39 10.22
CA ASP A 131 24.35 -3.81 9.67
C ASP A 131 24.86 -4.62 8.45
N GLY A 132 24.27 -5.80 8.22
CA GLY A 132 24.50 -6.66 7.06
C GLY A 132 23.36 -6.63 6.04
N GLU A 133 23.40 -7.56 5.08
CA GLU A 133 22.41 -7.64 4.01
C GLU A 133 21.06 -8.16 4.50
N ALA A 134 20.04 -7.30 4.42
CA ALA A 134 18.65 -7.64 4.69
C ALA A 134 17.73 -7.00 3.63
N GLN A 135 16.62 -7.66 3.34
CA GLN A 135 15.66 -7.24 2.33
C GLN A 135 14.23 -7.36 2.84
N LEU A 136 13.38 -6.43 2.40
CA LEU A 136 11.96 -6.48 2.73
C LEU A 136 11.25 -7.48 1.85
N TYR A 137 10.46 -8.33 2.49
CA TYR A 137 9.46 -9.17 1.86
C TYR A 137 8.08 -8.82 2.41
N TYR A 138 7.05 -9.04 1.60
CA TYR A 138 5.68 -8.78 2.02
C TYR A 138 4.70 -9.77 1.39
N TYR A 139 3.55 -9.94 2.02
CA TYR A 139 2.45 -10.74 1.51
C TYR A 139 1.10 -10.14 1.94
N PRO A 140 0.01 -10.37 1.17
CA PRO A 140 -1.31 -9.87 1.53
C PRO A 140 -1.88 -10.62 2.74
N LEU A 141 -2.51 -9.91 3.68
CA LEU A 141 -3.12 -10.52 4.87
C LEU A 141 -4.22 -11.55 4.52
N ASN A 142 -4.90 -11.34 3.40
CA ASN A 142 -5.93 -12.27 2.91
C ASN A 142 -5.29 -13.31 1.98
N GLY A 143 -5.10 -14.53 2.49
CA GLY A 143 -4.63 -15.67 1.69
C GLY A 143 -3.13 -15.70 1.42
N GLY A 144 -2.34 -14.78 1.97
CA GLY A 144 -0.88 -14.81 1.92
C GLY A 144 -0.25 -15.39 3.19
N GLY A 145 1.04 -15.72 3.09
CA GLY A 145 1.85 -16.16 4.21
C GLY A 145 3.34 -16.01 3.91
N VAL A 146 4.17 -16.39 4.87
CA VAL A 146 5.64 -16.37 4.72
C VAL A 146 6.08 -17.19 3.49
N GLU A 147 5.45 -18.33 3.24
CA GLU A 147 5.82 -19.21 2.12
C GLU A 147 5.53 -18.59 0.74
N THR A 148 4.63 -17.59 0.68
CA THR A 148 4.21 -16.91 -0.56
C THR A 148 4.66 -15.46 -0.64
N MET A 149 5.48 -15.00 0.32
CA MET A 149 5.94 -13.62 0.35
C MET A 149 6.93 -13.33 -0.78
N VAL A 150 6.89 -12.09 -1.25
CA VAL A 150 7.74 -11.61 -2.34
C VAL A 150 8.50 -10.37 -1.90
N ASP A 151 9.67 -10.15 -2.48
CA ASP A 151 10.40 -8.90 -2.28
C ASP A 151 9.77 -7.74 -3.09
N MET A 152 10.36 -6.56 -2.96
CA MET A 152 9.94 -5.37 -3.72
C MET A 152 10.06 -5.53 -5.25
N GLY A 153 10.87 -6.49 -5.73
CA GLY A 153 11.01 -6.84 -7.14
C GLY A 153 10.11 -7.99 -7.59
N GLY A 154 9.29 -8.56 -6.70
CA GLY A 154 8.41 -9.68 -6.98
C GLY A 154 9.07 -11.06 -6.91
N ARG A 155 10.32 -11.17 -6.45
CA ARG A 155 11.01 -12.46 -6.30
C ARG A 155 10.44 -13.21 -5.10
N PRO A 156 9.98 -14.46 -5.25
CA PRO A 156 9.46 -15.24 -4.14
C PRO A 156 10.56 -15.56 -3.12
N TYR A 157 10.20 -15.48 -1.84
CA TYR A 157 11.12 -15.81 -0.75
C TYR A 157 11.62 -17.26 -0.84
N ALA A 158 10.76 -18.20 -1.22
CA ALA A 158 11.12 -19.60 -1.39
C ALA A 158 12.17 -19.85 -2.49
N GLN A 159 12.39 -18.90 -3.41
CA GLN A 159 13.43 -18.99 -4.44
C GLN A 159 14.79 -18.48 -3.98
N MET A 160 14.87 -17.87 -2.79
CA MET A 160 16.14 -17.40 -2.25
C MET A 160 17.05 -18.61 -1.90
N PRO A 161 18.35 -18.60 -2.25
CA PRO A 161 19.24 -19.76 -2.08
C PRO A 161 19.30 -20.33 -0.66
N ASN A 162 19.12 -19.49 0.34
CA ASN A 162 19.14 -19.81 1.76
C ASN A 162 17.80 -19.55 2.45
N ALA A 163 16.70 -19.55 1.70
CA ALA A 163 15.37 -19.52 2.28
C ALA A 163 15.23 -20.60 3.38
N PHE A 164 14.74 -20.20 4.54
CA PHE A 164 14.48 -21.08 5.68
C PHE A 164 15.71 -21.80 6.27
N LEU A 165 16.93 -21.44 5.89
CA LEU A 165 18.15 -22.09 6.41
C LEU A 165 18.25 -21.96 7.95
N TYR A 166 17.83 -20.81 8.49
CA TYR A 166 17.75 -20.54 9.92
C TYR A 166 16.96 -21.59 10.72
N ARG A 167 16.04 -22.33 10.08
CA ARG A 167 15.25 -23.40 10.74
C ARG A 167 16.09 -24.63 11.06
N LYS A 168 17.22 -24.83 10.38
CA LYS A 168 18.06 -26.02 10.47
C LYS A 168 19.42 -25.73 11.09
N THR A 169 19.99 -24.57 10.80
CA THR A 169 21.37 -24.24 11.18
C THR A 169 21.47 -22.79 11.61
N LEU A 170 22.23 -22.54 12.69
CA LEU A 170 22.62 -21.20 13.08
C LEU A 170 23.90 -20.80 12.34
N VAL A 171 23.80 -19.81 11.44
CA VAL A 171 24.95 -19.29 10.70
C VAL A 171 25.68 -18.25 11.56
N ALA A 172 26.96 -18.46 11.83
CA ALA A 172 27.76 -17.53 12.63
C ALA A 172 27.90 -16.18 11.92
N GLY A 173 27.79 -15.08 12.67
CA GLY A 173 27.88 -13.72 12.12
C GLY A 173 26.64 -13.25 11.35
N CYS A 174 25.64 -14.11 11.14
CA CYS A 174 24.33 -13.72 10.66
C CYS A 174 23.48 -13.22 11.83
N THR A 175 23.62 -11.93 12.18
CA THR A 175 22.80 -11.24 13.18
C THR A 175 22.36 -9.87 12.67
N CYS A 176 21.20 -9.40 13.13
CA CYS A 176 20.81 -7.99 13.01
C CYS A 176 21.06 -7.30 14.36
N LYS A 177 20.73 -6.01 14.49
CA LYS A 177 20.97 -5.25 15.72
C LYS A 177 20.50 -6.01 16.97
N PRO A 178 21.27 -5.91 18.07
CA PRO A 178 21.11 -6.77 19.23
C PRO A 178 19.67 -6.77 19.77
N ALA A 179 19.15 -7.97 20.05
CA ALA A 179 17.88 -8.14 20.73
C ALA A 179 17.91 -7.41 22.10
N PRO A 180 16.78 -6.92 22.62
CA PRO A 180 16.77 -6.10 23.84
C PRO A 180 17.28 -6.84 25.10
N TRP A 181 17.34 -8.17 25.09
CA TRP A 181 17.90 -9.01 26.17
C TRP A 181 19.35 -9.46 25.93
N SER A 182 19.99 -9.04 24.84
CA SER A 182 21.42 -9.32 24.59
C SER A 182 22.31 -8.59 25.61
N ALA A 183 23.52 -9.08 25.81
CA ALA A 183 24.50 -8.43 26.67
C ALA A 183 24.82 -7.00 26.19
N GLU A 184 24.90 -6.80 24.87
CA GLU A 184 25.09 -5.49 24.26
C GLU A 184 23.92 -4.54 24.52
N ALA A 185 22.67 -5.02 24.45
CA ALA A 185 21.51 -4.22 24.82
C ALA A 185 21.45 -3.94 26.33
N ALA A 186 21.83 -4.92 27.17
CA ALA A 186 21.93 -4.74 28.61
C ALA A 186 22.99 -3.67 28.98
N ALA A 187 24.15 -3.67 28.31
CA ALA A 187 25.19 -2.66 28.49
C ALA A 187 24.71 -1.26 28.09
N ARG A 188 23.97 -1.12 26.97
CA ARG A 188 23.34 0.16 26.61
C ARG A 188 22.32 0.62 27.66
N HIS A 189 21.52 -0.29 28.21
CA HIS A 189 20.57 0.03 29.28
C HIS A 189 21.27 0.40 30.60
N GLN A 190 22.44 -0.17 30.89
CA GLN A 190 23.28 0.26 32.01
C GLN A 190 23.71 1.71 31.84
N GLY A 191 24.17 2.10 30.64
CA GLY A 191 24.50 3.50 30.33
C GLY A 191 23.38 4.49 30.66
N TYR A 192 22.13 4.18 30.31
CA TYR A 192 20.99 5.03 30.69
C TYR A 192 20.77 5.14 32.21
N LYS A 193 21.03 4.06 32.96
CA LYS A 193 20.94 4.09 34.43
C LYS A 193 22.06 4.94 35.04
N ASP A 194 23.25 4.83 34.48
CA ASP A 194 24.42 5.58 34.94
C ASP A 194 24.27 7.07 34.63
N GLU A 195 23.80 7.43 33.43
CA GLU A 195 23.45 8.80 33.06
C GLU A 195 22.35 9.38 33.96
N ALA A 196 21.28 8.61 34.22
CA ALA A 196 20.21 9.02 35.12
C ALA A 196 20.72 9.23 36.56
N ARG A 197 21.62 8.36 37.03
CA ARG A 197 22.27 8.52 38.33
C ARG A 197 23.14 9.77 38.37
N ALA A 198 23.95 10.01 37.34
CA ALA A 198 24.78 11.21 37.25
C ALA A 198 23.94 12.50 37.24
N LEU A 199 22.82 12.50 36.51
CA LEU A 199 21.86 13.61 36.52
C LEU A 199 21.21 13.82 37.90
N ALA A 200 20.89 12.74 38.61
CA ALA A 200 20.35 12.82 39.97
C ALA A 200 21.40 13.35 40.97
N GLU A 201 22.65 12.92 40.85
CA GLU A 201 23.77 13.41 41.67
C GLU A 201 24.00 14.91 41.43
N MET A 202 24.06 15.35 40.17
CA MET A 202 24.14 16.78 39.81
C MET A 202 22.95 17.60 40.35
N GLY A 203 21.75 17.03 40.36
CA GLY A 203 20.56 17.64 40.96
C GLY A 203 20.69 17.79 42.47
N SER A 204 21.18 16.74 43.16
CA SER A 204 21.39 16.75 44.61
C SER A 204 22.47 17.75 45.04
N ASP A 205 23.55 17.88 44.27
CA ASP A 205 24.62 18.85 44.52
C ASP A 205 24.11 20.29 44.36
N ARG A 206 23.23 20.51 43.36
CA ARG A 206 22.56 21.80 43.18
C ARG A 206 21.67 22.13 44.37
N ASP A 207 20.85 21.17 44.83
CA ASP A 207 19.95 21.39 45.96
C ASP A 207 20.72 21.60 47.28
N GLN A 208 21.83 20.90 47.50
CA GLN A 208 22.73 21.15 48.64
C GLN A 208 23.40 22.53 48.57
N ARG A 209 23.75 23.02 47.39
CA ARG A 209 24.33 24.38 47.23
C ARG A 209 23.33 25.49 47.56
N TYR A 210 22.03 25.25 47.35
CA TYR A 210 20.95 26.20 47.71
C TYR A 210 20.37 25.96 49.11
N ALA A 211 20.67 24.84 49.74
CA ALA A 211 20.52 24.66 51.17
C ALA A 211 21.56 25.52 51.88
N GLY A 212 21.25 26.81 52.07
CA GLY A 212 21.99 27.66 52.99
C GLY A 212 22.06 27.04 54.39
N PRO A 213 22.92 27.55 55.29
CA PRO A 213 22.95 27.07 56.67
C PRO A 213 21.53 27.04 57.21
N ARG A 214 21.12 25.94 57.86
CA ARG A 214 19.90 25.97 58.66
C ARG A 214 20.15 26.99 59.77
N GLY A 215 19.85 28.25 59.49
CA GLY A 215 19.70 29.28 60.50
C GLY A 215 18.76 28.70 61.54
N ASP A 216 19.20 28.78 62.78
CA ASP A 216 18.56 28.37 64.01
C ASP A 216 17.26 29.15 64.27
N GLY A 217 16.35 29.28 63.29
CA GLY A 217 15.01 29.87 63.41
C GLY A 217 14.95 31.35 63.78
N GLY A 218 16.01 31.93 64.36
CA GLY A 218 15.97 33.21 65.05
C GLY A 218 15.97 34.42 64.12
N GLU A 219 16.51 34.30 62.90
CA GLU A 219 16.66 35.44 62.00
C GLU A 219 15.34 35.85 61.33
N ILE A 220 14.49 34.88 60.97
CA ILE A 220 13.17 35.13 60.37
C ILE A 220 12.20 35.64 61.44
N GLU A 221 12.26 35.07 62.65
CA GLU A 221 11.42 35.43 63.78
C GLU A 221 11.79 36.83 64.32
N ALA A 222 13.08 37.20 64.30
CA ALA A 222 13.52 38.56 64.61
C ALA A 222 13.06 39.61 63.58
N TYR A 223 12.94 39.24 62.31
CA TYR A 223 12.41 40.13 61.26
C TYR A 223 10.90 40.35 61.42
N LEU A 224 10.15 39.27 61.71
CA LEU A 224 8.69 39.32 61.95
C LEU A 224 8.31 40.06 63.24
N MET A 225 9.19 40.07 64.25
CA MET A 225 8.95 40.78 65.51
C MET A 225 9.39 42.25 65.50
N ARG A 226 10.15 42.70 64.47
CA ARG A 226 10.58 44.10 64.33
C ARG A 226 9.50 44.98 63.67
N GLU A 227 8.65 44.41 62.83
CA GLU A 227 7.49 45.09 62.27
C GLU A 227 6.24 44.66 63.03
N GLY A 228 5.86 45.41 64.07
CA GLY A 228 4.74 45.09 64.96
C GLY A 228 3.38 45.08 64.28
N GLY A 229 3.05 44.01 63.55
CA GLY A 229 1.76 43.83 62.91
C GLY A 229 1.49 42.37 62.55
N ALA A 230 0.80 41.64 63.44
CA ALA A 230 0.13 40.41 63.02
C ALA A 230 -0.87 40.74 61.89
N PRO A 231 -1.01 39.90 60.84
CA PRO A 231 -1.94 40.17 59.76
C PRO A 231 -3.37 40.23 60.31
N GLN A 232 -4.01 41.39 60.16
CA GLN A 232 -5.36 41.63 60.65
C GLN A 232 -6.35 40.89 59.73
N GLN A 233 -7.08 39.92 60.28
CA GLN A 233 -8.13 39.20 59.56
C GLN A 233 -9.35 40.12 59.41
N THR A 234 -9.72 40.47 58.19
CA THR A 234 -10.99 41.19 57.92
C THR A 234 -12.06 40.20 57.42
N PRO A 235 -13.27 40.16 58.00
CA PRO A 235 -14.33 39.25 57.57
C PRO A 235 -14.93 39.63 56.21
N TRP A 236 -15.25 38.63 55.37
CA TRP A 236 -16.19 38.72 54.25
C TRP A 236 -16.94 37.38 54.09
N ASP A 237 -18.06 37.40 53.35
CA ASP A 237 -19.16 36.42 53.25
C ASP A 237 -18.83 34.98 52.76
N GLY A 238 -17.63 34.45 53.05
CA GLY A 238 -17.29 33.07 52.65
C GLY A 238 -15.91 32.50 53.01
N GLY A 239 -15.07 33.16 53.80
CA GLY A 239 -13.81 32.55 54.32
C GLY A 239 -12.58 33.48 54.39
N VAL A 240 -11.46 32.94 54.88
CA VAL A 240 -10.24 33.71 55.27
C VAL A 240 -9.09 33.52 54.27
N ARG A 241 -8.47 34.61 53.80
CA ARG A 241 -7.16 34.58 53.11
C ARG A 241 -6.08 35.23 54.00
N ARG A 242 -4.87 34.66 54.02
CA ARG A 242 -3.66 35.37 54.50
C ARG A 242 -2.98 36.02 53.29
N TYR A 243 -2.51 37.26 53.45
CA TYR A 243 -1.43 37.81 52.66
C TYR A 243 -0.14 37.69 53.47
#